data_AF-A0A6N2W9V7-F1
#
_entry.id   AF-A0A6N2W9V7-F1
#
_cell.length_a   1.000
_cell.length_b   1.000
_cell.length_c   1.000
_cell.angle_alpha   90.00
_cell.angle_beta   90.00
_cell.angle_gamma   90.00
#
_symmetry.space_group_name_H-M   'P 1'
#
loop_
_entity.id
_entity.type
_entity.pdbx_description
1 polymer ?
#
loop_
_entity_poly.entity_id
_entity_poly.type
_entity_poly.pdbx_seq_one_letter_code
_entity_poly.pdbx_strand_id
1 'polypeptide(L)'
;MISEEVRTLEEENRDLRAELAILREIHGTKGRPMNCENCIHFMQHYIYASRTYIKIDQGHCTAGRVIKRRRPDDKTCQFFVRREK
;
A
#
# COMPACT_ATOMS: atom_id res chain seq x y z
N MET A 1 -12.06 -40.99 13.03
CA MET A 1 -12.64 -39.90 12.21
C MET A 1 -12.18 -38.51 12.68
N ILE A 2 -12.06 -38.22 13.99
CA ILE A 2 -11.48 -36.93 14.46
C ILE A 2 -10.01 -36.73 14.03
N SER A 3 -9.20 -37.79 14.04
CA SER A 3 -7.77 -37.72 13.70
C SER A 3 -7.49 -37.38 12.23
N GLU A 4 -8.38 -37.72 11.30
CA GLU A 4 -8.20 -37.39 9.88
C GLU A 4 -8.54 -35.93 9.61
N GLU A 5 -9.67 -35.45 10.14
CA GLU A 5 -10.05 -34.04 10.04
C GLU A 5 -9.00 -33.11 10.66
N VAL A 6 -8.43 -33.49 11.82
CA VAL A 6 -7.33 -32.74 12.45
C VAL A 6 -6.12 -32.67 11.53
N ARG A 7 -5.75 -33.78 10.87
CA ARG A 7 -4.59 -33.83 9.97
C ARG A 7 -4.80 -32.95 8.74
N THR A 8 -6.00 -32.95 8.17
CA THR A 8 -6.35 -32.07 7.04
C THR A 8 -6.30 -30.60 7.45
N LEU A 9 -6.85 -30.26 8.61
CA LEU A 9 -6.82 -28.90 9.14
C LEU A 9 -5.39 -28.41 9.41
N GLU A 10 -4.49 -29.28 9.88
CA GLU A 10 -3.08 -28.93 10.10
C GLU A 10 -2.34 -28.67 8.79
N GLU A 11 -2.66 -29.43 7.74
CA GLU A 11 -2.09 -29.25 6.40
C GLU A 11 -2.56 -27.93 5.77
N GLU A 12 -3.86 -27.67 5.79
CA GLU A 12 -4.42 -26.38 5.33
C GLU A 12 -3.84 -25.19 6.12
N ASN A 13 -3.67 -25.32 7.44
CA ASN A 13 -3.06 -24.25 8.24
C ASN A 13 -1.63 -23.96 7.81
N ARG A 14 -0.87 -25.00 7.45
CA ARG A 14 0.51 -24.87 7.00
C ARG A 14 0.57 -24.13 5.67
N ASP A 15 -0.28 -24.49 4.73
CA ASP A 15 -0.34 -23.89 3.40
C ASP A 15 -0.79 -22.43 3.47
N LEU A 16 -1.86 -22.14 4.22
CA LEU A 16 -2.34 -20.78 4.43
C LEU A 16 -1.28 -19.89 5.10
N ARG A 17 -0.50 -20.43 6.05
CA ARG A 17 0.60 -19.68 6.69
C ARG A 17 1.73 -19.40 5.71
N ALA A 18 2.05 -20.34 4.83
CA ALA A 18 3.07 -20.15 3.79
C ALA A 18 2.65 -19.05 2.80
N GLU A 19 1.40 -19.10 2.33
CA GLU A 19 0.86 -18.09 1.40
C GLU A 19 0.78 -16.71 2.06
N LEU A 20 0.35 -16.63 3.32
CA LEU A 20 0.36 -15.38 4.08
C LEU A 20 1.77 -14.82 4.27
N ALA A 21 2.79 -15.66 4.41
CA ALA A 21 4.17 -15.20 4.51
C ALA A 21 4.63 -14.54 3.20
N ILE A 22 4.32 -15.15 2.06
CA ILE A 22 4.62 -14.60 0.72
C ILE A 22 3.87 -13.27 0.53
N LEU A 23 2.58 -13.22 0.85
CA LEU A 23 1.77 -12.00 0.72
C LEU A 23 2.29 -10.88 1.62
N ARG A 24 2.74 -11.20 2.84
CA ARG A 24 3.33 -10.21 3.76
C ARG A 24 4.68 -9.68 3.26
N GLU A 25 5.45 -10.49 2.54
CA GLU A 25 6.68 -10.04 1.89
C GLU A 25 6.37 -9.06 0.75
N ILE A 26 5.39 -9.39 -0.10
CA ILE A 26 5.00 -8.58 -1.25
C ILE A 26 4.33 -7.26 -0.82
N HIS A 27 3.41 -7.32 0.16
CA HIS A 27 2.55 -6.19 0.53
C HIS A 27 2.96 -5.47 1.82
N GLY A 28 3.94 -6.00 2.54
CA GLY A 28 4.32 -5.51 3.87
C GLY A 28 3.35 -5.95 4.98
N THR A 29 3.86 -5.99 6.21
CA THR A 29 3.14 -6.54 7.39
C THR A 29 2.24 -5.54 8.10
N LYS A 30 2.41 -4.24 7.85
CA LYS A 30 1.65 -3.16 8.48
C LYS A 30 1.39 -2.10 7.43
N GLY A 31 0.12 -1.79 7.18
CA GLY A 31 -0.24 -0.67 6.36
C GLY A 31 0.46 0.60 6.87
N ARG A 32 1.35 1.17 6.05
CA ARG A 32 2.15 2.34 6.45
C ARG A 32 1.30 3.61 6.37
N PRO A 33 1.56 4.62 7.22
CA PRO A 33 0.82 5.87 7.20
C PRO A 33 0.90 6.53 5.81
N MET A 34 -0.23 7.01 5.32
CA MET A 34 -0.38 7.62 3.99
C MET A 34 0.19 9.06 3.97
N ASN A 35 1.51 9.20 4.11
CA ASN A 35 2.22 10.49 4.01
C ASN A 35 2.77 10.69 2.58
N CYS A 36 1.88 10.86 1.60
CA CYS A 36 2.22 10.83 0.18
C CYS A 36 3.34 11.80 -0.23
N GLU A 37 3.43 13.00 0.35
CA GLU A 37 4.48 13.98 0.05
C GLU A 37 5.90 13.43 0.23
N ASN A 38 6.07 12.46 1.15
CA ASN A 38 7.33 11.82 1.47
C ASN A 38 7.51 10.46 0.79
N CYS A 39 6.62 10.09 -0.14
CA CYS A 39 6.64 8.82 -0.84
C CYS A 39 7.41 8.94 -2.17
N ILE A 40 8.22 7.93 -2.53
CA ILE A 40 8.91 7.90 -3.84
C ILE A 40 7.89 7.91 -5.00
N HIS A 41 6.72 7.30 -4.80
CA HIS A 41 5.69 7.14 -5.83
C HIS A 41 4.76 8.36 -5.97
N PHE A 42 4.94 9.42 -5.17
CA PHE A 42 4.12 10.62 -5.29
C PHE A 42 4.66 11.56 -6.36
N MET A 43 3.82 11.92 -7.33
CA MET A 43 4.12 12.89 -8.37
C MET A 43 3.38 14.19 -8.07
N GLN A 44 4.14 15.24 -7.76
CA GLN A 44 3.60 16.59 -7.54
C GLN A 44 3.38 17.27 -8.90
N HIS A 45 2.18 17.83 -9.10
CA HIS A 45 1.89 18.65 -10.27
C HIS A 45 2.12 20.13 -9.97
N TYR A 46 2.52 20.85 -11.01
CA TYR A 46 2.76 22.29 -10.97
C TYR A 46 2.04 22.94 -12.13
N ILE A 47 1.59 24.19 -11.94
CA ILE A 47 1.14 25.05 -13.03
C ILE A 47 2.14 26.19 -13.22
N TYR A 48 2.22 26.70 -14.44
CA TYR A 48 2.99 27.89 -14.72
C TYR A 48 2.07 29.11 -14.67
N ALA A 49 2.31 30.02 -13.72
CA ALA A 49 1.56 31.24 -13.55
C ALA A 49 2.49 32.35 -13.05
N SER A 50 2.28 33.59 -13.49
CA SER A 50 3.08 34.75 -13.06
C SER A 50 4.59 34.52 -13.16
N ARG A 51 5.04 33.90 -14.26
CA ARG A 51 6.44 33.54 -14.54
C ARG A 51 7.10 32.56 -13.54
N THR A 52 6.32 31.86 -12.72
CA THR A 52 6.83 30.86 -11.77
C THR A 52 6.03 29.56 -11.83
N TYR A 53 6.63 28.46 -11.35
CA TYR A 53 5.96 27.18 -11.18
C TYR A 53 5.37 27.08 -9.77
N ILE A 54 4.05 26.89 -9.69
CA ILE A 54 3.32 26.84 -8.43
C ILE A 54 2.78 25.44 -8.22
N LYS A 55 2.99 24.87 -7.03
CA LYS A 55 2.40 23.57 -6.64
C LYS A 55 0.88 23.67 -6.63
N ILE A 56 0.22 22.67 -7.18
CA ILE A 56 -1.24 22.53 -7.09
C ILE A 56 -1.60 21.26 -6.32
N ASP A 57 -2.73 21.26 -5.61
CA ASP A 57 -3.23 20.11 -4.85
C ASP A 57 -3.88 19.05 -5.77
N GLN A 58 -3.14 18.66 -6.80
CA GLN A 58 -3.53 17.68 -7.83
C GLN A 58 -2.43 16.64 -8.05
N GLY A 59 -1.51 16.50 -7.08
CA GLY A 59 -0.52 15.44 -7.10
C GLY A 59 -1.17 14.06 -6.96
N HIS A 60 -0.54 13.03 -7.50
CA HIS A 60 -1.10 11.67 -7.48
C HIS A 60 -0.01 10.62 -7.26
N CYS A 61 -0.43 9.39 -6.96
CA CYS A 61 0.49 8.27 -6.76
C CYS A 61 0.64 7.48 -8.07
N THR A 62 1.87 7.25 -8.50
CA THR A 62 2.21 6.52 -9.73
C THR A 62 2.22 5.00 -9.56
N ALA A 63 2.26 4.49 -8.33
CA ALA A 63 2.20 3.05 -8.02
C ALA A 63 0.79 2.44 -8.15
N GLY A 64 -0.09 3.01 -8.98
CA GLY A 64 -1.43 2.47 -9.25
C GLY A 64 -2.54 2.92 -8.31
N ARG A 65 -2.30 3.93 -7.46
CA ARG A 65 -3.36 4.52 -6.61
C ARG A 65 -4.21 5.51 -7.42
N VAL A 66 -5.14 4.99 -8.22
CA VAL A 66 -6.03 5.78 -9.10
C VAL A 66 -7.40 6.05 -8.46
N ILE A 67 -7.62 5.70 -7.19
CA ILE A 67 -9.00 5.63 -6.66
C ILE A 67 -9.45 7.00 -6.11
N LYS A 68 -10.26 7.70 -6.91
CA LYS A 68 -11.07 8.83 -6.44
C LYS A 68 -12.07 8.33 -5.37
N ARG A 69 -12.33 9.14 -4.33
CA ARG A 69 -13.39 8.94 -3.29
C ARG A 69 -13.18 7.83 -2.23
N ARG A 70 -12.05 7.82 -1.49
CA ARG A 70 -11.91 6.96 -0.30
C ARG A 70 -12.33 7.64 1.01
N ARG A 71 -12.75 6.83 1.98
CA ARG A 71 -13.10 7.28 3.34
C ARG A 71 -11.83 7.52 4.17
N PRO A 72 -11.83 8.49 5.11
CA PRO A 72 -10.69 8.82 5.96
C PRO A 72 -10.14 7.67 6.82
N ASP A 73 -10.89 6.57 6.93
CA ASP A 73 -10.64 5.40 7.76
C ASP A 73 -9.76 4.35 7.03
N ASP A 74 -9.62 4.44 5.69
CA ASP A 74 -8.80 3.56 4.83
C ASP A 74 -7.28 3.85 4.88
N LYS A 75 -6.80 4.39 5.99
CA LYS A 75 -5.61 5.27 6.13
C LYS A 75 -4.22 4.69 5.87
N THR A 76 -4.10 3.52 5.25
CA THR A 76 -2.81 2.86 5.04
C THR A 76 -2.48 2.66 3.56
N CYS A 77 -1.20 2.81 3.22
CA CYS A 77 -0.68 2.60 1.86
C CYS A 77 0.28 1.41 1.81
N GLN A 78 -0.12 0.38 1.06
CA GLN A 78 0.71 -0.81 0.82
C GLN A 78 1.97 -0.50 0.01
N PHE A 79 1.92 0.53 -0.85
CA PHE A 79 3.03 0.95 -1.70
C PHE A 79 3.85 2.10 -1.11
N PHE A 80 3.69 2.44 0.17
CA PHE A 80 4.42 3.58 0.72
C PHE A 80 5.89 3.25 0.95
N VAL A 81 6.76 3.90 0.18
CA VAL A 81 8.21 3.87 0.34
C VAL A 81 8.68 5.29 0.61
N ARG A 82 9.33 5.50 1.76
CA ARG A 82 9.85 6.83 2.15
C ARG A 82 10.98 7.24 1.21
N ARG A 83 10.97 8.48 0.72
CA ARG A 83 12.12 9.07 0.03
C ARG A 83 13.30 9.17 1.00
N GLU A 84 14.44 8.64 0.61
CA GLU A 84 15.71 8.91 1.28
C GLU A 84 16.14 10.35 0.92
N LYS A 85 16.62 11.11 1.91
CA LYS A 85 17.07 12.50 1.74
C LYS A 85 18.54 12.53 1.34
#